data_AF-A0A1R1X9U6-F1
#
_entry.id   AF-A0A1R1X9U6-F1
#
_cell.length_a   1.000
_cell.length_b   1.000
_cell.length_c   1.000
_cell.angle_alpha   90.00
_cell.angle_beta   90.00
_cell.angle_gamma   90.00
#
_symmetry.space_group_name_H-M   'P 1'
#
loop_
_entity.id
_entity.type
_entity.pdbx_description
1 polymer ?
#
loop_
_entity_poly.entity_id
_entity_poly.type
_entity_poly.pdbx_seq_one_letter_code
_entity_poly.pdbx_strand_id
1 'polypeptide(L)' 'MEAVNKAFLTNKVFRAAVKPLANFWANAAGYRRLGLVYDDLIMEETPEAQEALRRLPNDVMAARILRMKRAF' A
#
# COMPACT_ATOMS: atom_id res chain seq x y z
N MET A 1 0.96 18.43 6.39
CA MET A 1 -0.15 17.47 6.19
C MET A 1 -0.18 16.35 7.22
N GLU A 2 0.95 15.92 7.79
CA GLU A 2 1.00 14.81 8.76
C GLU A 2 0.15 15.00 10.02
N ALA A 3 0.17 16.20 10.62
CA ALA A 3 -0.61 16.49 11.82
C ALA A 3 -2.12 16.34 11.58
N VAL A 4 -2.59 16.77 10.40
CA VAL A 4 -3.98 16.65 9.97
C VAL A 4 -4.35 15.18 9.75
N ASN A 5 -3.49 14.42 9.07
CA ASN A 5 -3.72 12.99 8.83
C ASN A 5 -3.76 12.20 10.15
N LYS A 6 -2.86 12.53 11.08
CA LYS A 6 -2.82 11.93 12.43
C LYS A 6 -4.09 12.24 13.22
N ALA A 7 -4.62 13.45 13.12
CA ALA A 7 -5.90 13.81 13.74
C ALA A 7 -7.07 12.96 13.22
N PHE A 8 -7.16 12.77 11.90
CA PHE A 8 -8.18 11.93 11.28
C PHE A 8 -8.04 10.45 11.65
N LEU A 9 -6.82 9.92 11.67
CA LEU A 9 -6.56 8.50 12.00
C LEU A 9 -6.78 8.18 13.48
N THR A 10 -6.59 9.16 14.36
CA THR A 10 -6.74 8.98 15.82
C THR A 10 -8.21 9.05 16.25
N ASN A 11 -9.07 9.75 15.51
CA ASN A 11 -10.50 9.82 15.81
C ASN A 11 -11.19 8.48 15.50
N LYS A 12 -11.59 7.77 16.56
CA LYS A 12 -12.24 6.45 16.49
C LYS A 12 -13.56 6.46 15.71
N VAL A 13 -14.39 7.49 15.90
CA VAL A 13 -15.71 7.59 15.26
C VAL A 13 -15.55 7.82 13.77
N PHE A 14 -14.69 8.77 13.40
CA PHE A 14 -14.40 9.04 11.99
C PHE A 14 -13.84 7.80 11.29
N ARG A 15 -12.84 7.14 11.89
CA ARG A 15 -12.25 5.91 11.34
C ARG A 15 -13.29 4.80 11.17
N ALA A 16 -14.16 4.58 12.15
CA ALA A 16 -15.19 3.56 12.07
C ALA A 16 -16.19 3.83 10.93
N ALA A 17 -16.56 5.10 10.72
CA ALA A 17 -17.48 5.50 9.65
C ALA A 17 -16.86 5.30 8.25
N VAL A 18 -15.58 5.64 8.06
CA VAL A 18 -14.94 5.60 6.72
C VAL A 18 -14.32 4.24 6.38
N LYS A 19 -14.02 3.39 7.38
CA LYS A 19 -13.32 2.11 7.17
C LYS A 19 -14.06 1.15 6.21
N PRO A 20 -15.39 0.98 6.26
CA PRO A 20 -16.11 0.12 5.32
C PRO A 20 -15.95 0.59 3.86
N LEU A 21 -16.05 1.90 3.63
CA LEU A 21 -15.87 2.50 2.32
C LEU A 21 -14.43 2.29 1.80
N ALA A 22 -13.43 2.52 2.64
CA ALA A 22 -12.03 2.27 2.28
C ALA A 22 -11.77 0.80 1.94
N ASN A 23 -12.39 -0.14 2.68
CA ASN A 23 -12.27 -1.57 2.40
C ASN A 23 -12.95 -1.95 1.07
N PHE A 24 -14.15 -1.43 0.81
CA PHE A 24 -14.86 -1.60 -0.45
C PHE A 24 -14.01 -1.10 -1.63
N TRP A 25 -13.49 0.12 -1.54
CA TRP A 25 -12.63 0.70 -2.57
C TRP A 25 -11.38 -0.16 -2.83
N ALA A 26 -10.71 -0.60 -1.77
CA ALA A 26 -9.51 -1.41 -1.91
C ALA A 26 -9.79 -2.79 -2.53
N ASN A 27 -10.99 -3.35 -2.33
CA ASN A 27 -11.41 -4.58 -3.00
C ASN A 27 -11.79 -4.34 -4.46
N ALA A 28 -12.51 -3.25 -4.75
CA ALA A 28 -12.90 -2.86 -6.10
C ALA A 28 -11.69 -2.54 -6.99
N ALA A 29 -10.61 -1.99 -6.42
CA ALA A 29 -9.36 -1.70 -7.12
C ALA A 29 -8.66 -2.94 -7.71
N GLY A 30 -9.03 -4.17 -7.30
CA GLY A 30 -8.68 -5.39 -8.01
C GLY A 30 -7.25 -5.91 -7.84
N TYR A 31 -6.29 -5.12 -7.35
CA TYR A 31 -4.89 -5.54 -7.17
C TYR A 31 -4.72 -6.81 -6.32
N ARG A 32 -5.59 -7.01 -5.31
CA ARG A 32 -5.59 -8.23 -4.48
C ARG A 32 -5.93 -9.49 -5.28
N ARG A 33 -6.73 -9.37 -6.34
CA ARG A 33 -7.07 -10.50 -7.22
C ARG A 33 -5.88 -10.96 -8.05
N LEU A 34 -4.94 -10.06 -8.33
CA LEU A 34 -3.66 -10.36 -8.98
C LEU A 34 -2.61 -10.90 -7.99
N GLY A 35 -2.92 -10.91 -6.69
CA GLY A 35 -1.98 -11.30 -5.64
C GLY A 35 -0.98 -10.21 -5.27
N LEU A 36 -1.22 -8.96 -5.66
CA LEU A 36 -0.40 -7.81 -5.30
C LEU A 36 -0.79 -7.25 -3.93
N VAL A 37 0.15 -6.53 -3.31
CA VAL A 37 -0.06 -5.71 -2.10
C VAL A 37 -0.12 -4.23 -2.52
N TYR A 38 -0.74 -3.38 -1.71
CA TYR A 38 -0.90 -1.95 -2.01
C TYR A 38 0.43 -1.24 -2.33
N ASP A 39 1.51 -1.56 -1.59
CA ASP A 39 2.83 -0.97 -1.78
C ASP A 39 3.52 -1.37 -3.10
N ASP A 40 3.01 -2.41 -3.77
CA ASP A 40 3.49 -2.82 -5.10
C ASP A 40 2.91 -1.90 -6.20
N LEU A 41 1.91 -1.09 -5.89
CA LEU A 41 1.27 -0.14 -6.83
C LEU A 41 1.91 1.25 -6.82
N ILE A 42 2.84 1.50 -5.89
CA ILE A 42 3.53 2.78 -5.77
C ILE A 42 4.51 2.93 -6.94
N MET A 43 4.57 4.12 -7.54
CA MET A 43 5.51 4.43 -8.62
C MET A 43 6.95 4.30 -8.13
N GLU A 44 7.74 3.45 -8.80
CA GLU A 44 9.11 3.15 -8.41
C GLU A 44 10.12 4.14 -8.99
N GLU A 45 9.74 4.94 -10.00
CA GLU A 45 10.63 5.85 -10.74
C GLU A 45 11.01 7.12 -9.97
N THR A 46 10.67 7.20 -8.69
CA THR A 46 11.03 8.32 -7.81
C THR A 46 12.29 8.01 -7.00
N PRO A 47 13.17 8.99 -6.74
CA PRO A 47 14.36 8.79 -5.90
C PRO A 47 14.02 8.23 -4.51
N GLU A 48 12.91 8.67 -3.93
CA GLU A 48 12.44 8.23 -2.61
C GLU A 48 12.00 6.76 -2.61
N ALA A 49 11.29 6.32 -3.64
CA ALA A 49 10.89 4.92 -3.77
C ALA A 49 12.10 4.02 -4.02
N GLN A 50 13.06 4.44 -4.85
CA GLN A 50 14.29 3.70 -5.08
C GLN A 50 15.12 3.54 -3.79
N GLU A 51 15.25 4.60 -3.00
CA GLU A 51 15.94 4.54 -1.71
C GLU A 51 15.19 3.66 -0.70
N ALA A 52 13.86 3.66 -0.70
CA ALA A 52 13.06 2.77 0.13
C ALA A 52 13.23 1.30 -0.27
N LEU A 53 13.22 1.00 -1.57
CA LEU A 53 13.47 -0.34 -2.11
C LEU A 53 14.88 -0.84 -1.76
N ARG A 54 15.90 0.01 -1.83
CA ARG A 54 17.28 -0.32 -1.45
C ARG A 54 17.42 -0.73 0.02
N ARG A 55 16.58 -0.18 0.91
CA ARG A 55 16.59 -0.46 2.35
C ARG A 55 15.77 -1.70 2.74
N LEU A 56 15.02 -2.27 1.80
CA LEU A 56 14.12 -3.37 2.07
C LEU A 56 14.91 -4.66 2.39
N PRO A 57 14.49 -5.47 3.37
CA PRO A 57 15.07 -6.79 3.60
C PRO A 57 14.98 -7.69 2.36
N ASN A 58 16.00 -8.52 2.15
CA ASN A 58 16.14 -9.35 0.94
C ASN A 58 14.95 -10.32 0.73
N ASP A 59 14.41 -10.88 1.81
CA ASP A 59 13.25 -11.77 1.79
C ASP A 59 11.98 -11.05 1.33
N VAL A 60 11.75 -9.84 1.84
CA VAL A 60 10.59 -9.00 1.46
C VAL A 60 10.72 -8.55 0.00
N MET A 61 11.93 -8.17 -0.43
CA MET A 61 12.21 -7.82 -1.83
C MET A 61 11.96 -9.01 -2.77
N ALA A 62 12.47 -10.20 -2.43
CA ALA A 62 12.23 -11.40 -3.22
C ALA A 62 10.74 -11.74 -3.34
N ALA A 63 9.98 -11.60 -2.24
CA ALA A 63 8.53 -11.80 -2.25
C ALA A 63 7.80 -10.75 -3.10
N ARG A 64 8.22 -9.47 -3.08
CA ARG A 64 7.70 -8.41 -3.96
C ARG A 64 7.92 -8.77 -5.43
N ILE A 65 9.14 -9.13 -5.80
CA ILE A 65 9.49 -9.51 -7.17
C ILE A 65 8.63 -10.69 -7.64
N LEU A 66 8.42 -11.71 -6.79
CA LEU A 66 7.54 -12.84 -7.12
C LEU A 66 6.10 -12.40 -7.38
N ARG A 67 5.53 -11.52 -6.54
CA ARG A 67 4.17 -11.00 -6.73
C ARG A 67 4.05 -10.23 -8.05
N MET A 68 5.02 -9.37 -8.35
CA MET A 68 5.04 -8.62 -9.61
C MET A 68 5.14 -9.56 -10.82
N LYS A 69 6.07 -10.51 -10.81
CA LYS A 69 6.22 -11.51 -11.87
C LYS A 69 4.96 -12.36 -12.10
N ARG A 70 4.16 -12.61 -11.07
CA ARG A 70 2.91 -13.37 -11.17
C ARG A 70 1.75 -12.53 -11.74
N ALA A 71 1.77 -11.21 -11.51
CA ALA A 71 0.71 -10.31 -11.91
C ALA A 71 0.78 -9.89 -13.38
N PHE A 72 1.97 -9.94 -13.98
CA PHE A 72 2.22 -9.78 -15.42
C PHE A 72 2.16 -11.14 -16.13
#